data_AF-A0AAJ0M5J6-F1
#
_entry.id   AF-A0AAJ0M5J6-F1
#
_cell.length_a   1.000
_cell.length_b   1.000
_cell.length_c   1.000
_cell.angle_alpha   90.00
_cell.angle_beta   90.00
_cell.angle_gamma   90.00
#
_symmetry.space_group_name_H-M   'P 1'
#
loop_
_entity.id
_entity.type
_entity.pdbx_description
1 polymer ?
#
loop_
_entity_poly.entity_id
_entity_poly.type
_entity_poly.pdbx_seq_one_letter_code
_entity_poly.pdbx_strand_id
1 'polypeptide(L)'
;VWMMPREQAAALVQDYVDHVYPLLPAIHGPTTQNQVMDFYARLSRGEQIEPRLAALILGIGAVSAYFWQPDAAHHSRFASAEEAAQASFAWRKWAYDILTEAQGSSRNSTLEDLQAWTLLSFMVHNVDGCSYRFRFLHNCALNAARELKVHLVDSPRAETKDNRVSREVKRRIWWQLVGTDWMLGFMGGPTEGTYSIHPRHMNVKYPRNLNDNDIATWDESTTAPLNVHTQMSFSLQRIRIAEIARSILDARQPGSPEVDVTDYNQVLALDRLFEQAFIDLPPFYHLHYGSPFHPERDSSLELQRVLVQLGLLSRRARLHRPFLLQGNRDDPRHQQCREICLQSTRTAVSISISIIE
;
A
#
# COMPACT_ATOMS: atom_id res chain seq x y z
N VAL A 1 30.46 3.95 -8.07
CA VAL A 1 29.29 4.01 -7.16
C VAL A 1 29.61 3.15 -5.95
N TRP A 2 29.66 3.73 -4.76
CA TRP A 2 29.82 2.94 -3.53
C TRP A 2 28.53 2.14 -3.34
N MET A 3 28.65 0.81 -3.29
CA MET A 3 27.51 -0.07 -3.09
C MET A 3 27.48 -0.48 -1.62
N MET A 4 26.28 -0.50 -1.05
CA MET A 4 26.01 -0.98 0.30
C MET A 4 26.70 -2.35 0.54
N PRO A 5 27.38 -2.58 1.67
CA PRO A 5 27.97 -3.88 2.00
C PRO A 5 26.91 -4.98 2.11
N ARG A 6 27.29 -6.23 1.82
CA ARG A 6 26.38 -7.40 1.84
C ARG A 6 25.61 -7.52 3.15
N GLU A 7 26.31 -7.40 4.28
CA GLU A 7 25.70 -7.54 5.61
C GLU A 7 24.70 -6.43 5.90
N GLN A 8 25.00 -5.20 5.45
CA GLN A 8 24.09 -4.08 5.58
C GLN A 8 22.84 -4.27 4.68
N ALA A 9 23.00 -4.76 3.46
CA ALA A 9 21.88 -5.06 2.58
C ALA A 9 20.97 -6.15 3.14
N ALA A 10 21.55 -7.26 3.59
CA ALA A 10 20.82 -8.35 4.21
C ALA A 10 20.06 -7.92 5.47
N ALA A 11 20.66 -7.03 6.27
CA ALA A 11 20.03 -6.43 7.43
C ALA A 11 18.85 -5.52 7.06
N LEU A 12 19.03 -4.63 6.08
CA LEU A 12 17.97 -3.71 5.67
C LEU A 12 16.77 -4.43 5.04
N VAL A 13 16.96 -5.60 4.43
CA VAL A 13 15.83 -6.45 4.01
C VAL A 13 15.06 -6.96 5.22
N GLN A 14 15.74 -7.35 6.30
CA GLN A 14 15.08 -7.76 7.53
C GLN A 14 14.34 -6.59 8.18
N ASP A 15 14.97 -5.41 8.26
CA ASP A 15 14.34 -4.19 8.76
C ASP A 15 13.07 -3.84 7.97
N TYR A 16 13.11 -4.01 6.64
CA TYR A 16 11.93 -3.86 5.79
C TYR A 16 10.82 -4.84 6.16
N VAL A 17 11.15 -6.13 6.31
CA VAL A 17 10.19 -7.19 6.66
C VAL A 17 9.53 -6.91 8.01
N ASP A 18 10.27 -6.38 8.96
CA ASP A 18 9.79 -6.17 10.32
C ASP A 18 8.94 -4.89 10.44
N HIS A 19 9.31 -3.81 9.75
CA HIS A 19 8.73 -2.48 10.00
C HIS A 19 7.89 -1.91 8.86
N VAL A 20 8.18 -2.28 7.60
CA VAL A 20 7.57 -1.66 6.41
C VAL A 20 6.61 -2.61 5.70
N TYR A 21 7.01 -3.87 5.58
CA TYR A 21 6.24 -4.94 4.95
C TYR A 21 4.79 -5.03 5.45
N PRO A 22 4.50 -4.86 6.77
CA PRO A 22 3.12 -4.90 7.25
C PRO A 22 2.18 -3.88 6.58
N LEU A 23 2.73 -2.80 6.00
CA LEU A 23 1.98 -1.79 5.25
C LEU A 23 2.11 -1.95 3.73
N LEU A 24 3.26 -2.44 3.26
CA LEU A 24 3.57 -2.61 1.84
C LEU A 24 4.22 -3.98 1.59
N PRO A 25 3.46 -5.06 1.36
CA PRO A 25 4.03 -6.38 1.04
C PRO A 25 4.39 -6.47 -0.45
N ALA A 26 5.34 -5.64 -0.91
CA ALA A 26 5.76 -5.57 -2.31
C ALA A 26 6.80 -6.65 -2.69
N ILE A 27 7.35 -7.37 -1.71
CA ILE A 27 8.33 -8.44 -1.92
C ILE A 27 7.87 -9.75 -1.30
N HIS A 28 8.62 -10.81 -1.56
CA HIS A 28 8.56 -12.06 -0.80
C HIS A 28 9.85 -12.18 0.00
N GLY A 29 9.77 -12.01 1.31
CA GLY A 29 10.94 -11.86 2.20
C GLY A 29 12.02 -12.92 1.97
N PRO A 30 11.69 -14.23 2.08
CA PRO A 30 12.67 -15.30 1.89
C PRO A 30 13.34 -15.31 0.50
N THR A 31 12.57 -15.03 -0.56
CA THR A 31 13.13 -14.98 -1.92
C THR A 31 14.07 -13.80 -2.08
N THR A 32 13.67 -12.62 -1.59
CA THR A 32 14.47 -11.40 -1.70
C THR A 32 15.76 -11.51 -0.90
N GLN A 33 15.73 -12.13 0.29
CA GLN A 33 16.95 -12.41 1.07
C GLN A 33 17.94 -13.26 0.26
N ASN A 34 17.46 -14.34 -0.37
CA ASN A 34 18.30 -15.21 -1.20
C ASN A 34 18.84 -14.48 -2.43
N GLN A 35 18.01 -13.67 -3.10
CA GLN A 35 18.43 -12.86 -4.25
C GLN A 35 19.54 -11.87 -3.87
N VAL A 36 19.45 -11.23 -2.72
CA VAL A 36 20.49 -10.32 -2.19
C VAL A 36 21.78 -11.08 -1.94
N MET A 37 21.72 -12.23 -1.27
CA MET A 37 22.93 -13.02 -0.98
C MET A 37 23.62 -13.50 -2.25
N ASP A 38 22.86 -13.97 -3.24
CA ASP A 38 23.40 -14.37 -4.55
C ASP A 38 24.00 -13.18 -5.31
N PHE A 39 23.31 -12.04 -5.34
CA PHE A 39 23.79 -10.81 -5.98
C PHE A 39 25.19 -10.41 -5.48
N TYR A 40 25.40 -10.37 -4.16
CA TYR A 40 26.72 -10.04 -3.61
C TYR A 40 27.76 -11.15 -3.80
N ALA A 41 27.35 -12.43 -3.81
CA ALA A 41 28.26 -13.53 -4.09
C ALA A 41 28.80 -13.45 -5.53
N ARG A 42 27.92 -13.19 -6.51
CA ARG A 42 28.30 -12.99 -7.92
C ARG A 42 29.16 -11.75 -8.11
N LEU A 43 28.80 -10.65 -7.44
CA LEU A 43 29.59 -9.42 -7.45
C LEU A 43 31.03 -9.65 -6.94
N SER A 44 31.19 -10.43 -5.86
CA SER A 44 32.51 -10.75 -5.30
C SER A 44 33.38 -11.60 -6.24
N ARG A 45 32.76 -12.36 -7.15
CA ARG A 45 33.44 -13.14 -8.18
C ARG A 45 33.71 -12.35 -9.47
N GLY A 46 33.33 -11.07 -9.53
CA GLY A 46 33.51 -10.23 -10.71
C GLY A 46 32.56 -10.58 -11.87
N GLU A 47 31.46 -11.28 -11.59
CA GLU A 47 30.46 -11.61 -12.61
C GLU A 47 29.63 -10.38 -13.00
N GLN A 48 29.04 -10.41 -14.20
CA GLN A 48 28.04 -9.41 -14.58
C GLN A 48 26.80 -9.54 -13.69
N ILE A 49 26.45 -8.43 -13.04
CA ILE A 49 25.25 -8.30 -12.20
C ILE A 49 24.10 -7.71 -13.00
N GLU A 50 22.87 -8.06 -12.63
CA GLU A 50 21.66 -7.45 -13.18
C GLU A 50 21.42 -6.09 -12.51
N PRO A 51 21.51 -4.95 -13.23
CA PRO A 51 21.33 -3.62 -12.64
C PRO A 51 19.96 -3.45 -11.96
N ARG A 52 18.93 -4.09 -12.51
CA ARG A 52 17.55 -4.00 -11.99
C ARG A 52 17.40 -4.57 -10.58
N LEU A 53 18.13 -5.64 -10.28
CA LEU A 53 18.20 -6.17 -8.91
C LEU A 53 18.91 -5.20 -7.97
N ALA A 54 19.95 -4.50 -8.43
CA ALA A 54 20.60 -3.46 -7.63
C ALA A 54 19.63 -2.31 -7.30
N ALA A 55 18.78 -1.90 -8.25
CA ALA A 55 17.73 -0.90 -7.99
C ALA A 55 16.72 -1.36 -6.94
N LEU A 56 16.31 -2.64 -6.96
CA LEU A 56 15.45 -3.22 -5.92
C LEU A 56 16.11 -3.17 -4.54
N ILE A 57 17.37 -3.60 -4.44
CA ILE A 57 18.14 -3.61 -3.17
C ILE A 57 18.26 -2.18 -2.62
N LEU A 58 18.61 -1.22 -3.48
CA LEU A 58 18.69 0.20 -3.11
C LEU A 58 17.32 0.75 -2.70
N GLY A 59 16.24 0.37 -3.38
CA GLY A 59 14.87 0.76 -3.02
C GLY A 59 14.47 0.25 -1.63
N ILE A 60 14.74 -1.03 -1.33
CA ILE A 60 14.50 -1.63 -0.01
C ILE A 60 15.31 -0.90 1.07
N GLY A 61 16.61 -0.71 0.82
CA GLY A 61 17.48 0.00 1.76
C GLY A 61 17.02 1.43 2.00
N ALA A 62 16.59 2.13 0.94
CA ALA A 62 16.14 3.49 1.04
C ALA A 62 14.86 3.60 1.89
N VAL A 63 13.89 2.70 1.69
CA VAL A 63 12.64 2.69 2.47
C VAL A 63 12.90 2.31 3.93
N SER A 64 13.76 1.32 4.17
CA SER A 64 14.11 0.88 5.52
C SER A 64 14.84 1.99 6.30
N ALA A 65 15.77 2.69 5.65
CA ALA A 65 16.44 3.83 6.26
C ALA A 65 15.48 5.01 6.54
N TYR A 66 14.46 5.22 5.71
CA TYR A 66 13.47 6.27 5.95
C TYR A 66 12.59 5.99 7.18
N PHE A 67 12.15 4.74 7.35
CA PHE A 67 11.32 4.33 8.49
C PHE A 67 12.13 3.88 9.71
N TRP A 68 13.45 4.07 9.69
CA TRP A 68 14.32 3.68 10.80
C TRP A 68 13.97 4.46 12.07
N GLN A 69 13.93 3.75 13.20
CA GLN A 69 13.72 4.34 14.52
C GLN A 69 14.87 3.95 15.49
N PRO A 70 15.36 4.88 16.34
CA PRO A 70 16.46 4.62 17.26
C PRO A 70 16.22 3.51 18.30
N ASP A 71 14.97 3.29 18.71
CA ASP A 71 14.63 2.47 19.88
C ASP A 71 14.13 1.05 19.55
N ALA A 72 14.13 0.65 18.28
CA ALA A 72 13.84 -0.74 17.93
C ALA A 72 15.02 -1.60 18.39
N ALA A 73 14.80 -2.47 19.39
CA ALA A 73 15.76 -3.25 20.19
C ALA A 73 16.89 -4.03 19.45
N HIS A 74 16.93 -3.96 18.12
CA HIS A 74 17.89 -4.61 17.21
C HIS A 74 18.70 -3.66 16.29
N HIS A 75 18.66 -2.32 16.43
CA HIS A 75 19.04 -1.41 15.35
C HIS A 75 20.19 -0.42 15.64
N SER A 76 21.44 -0.91 15.76
CA SER A 76 22.63 -0.06 15.53
C SER A 76 22.98 0.05 14.03
N ARG A 77 21.98 0.21 13.15
CA ARG A 77 22.17 0.19 11.69
C ARG A 77 22.63 1.52 11.11
N PHE A 78 22.24 2.61 11.77
CA PHE A 78 22.68 3.97 11.52
C PHE A 78 23.08 4.59 12.86
N ALA A 79 24.09 5.43 12.86
CA ALA A 79 24.55 6.15 14.05
C ALA A 79 23.59 7.27 14.45
N SER A 80 22.80 7.79 13.50
CA SER A 80 21.81 8.84 13.77
C SER A 80 20.66 8.83 12.76
N ALA A 81 19.55 9.50 13.12
CA ALA A 81 18.44 9.74 12.20
C ALA A 81 18.87 10.58 10.98
N GLU A 82 19.86 11.46 11.15
CA GLU A 82 20.43 12.24 10.05
C GLU A 82 21.16 11.33 9.05
N GLU A 83 21.98 10.40 9.53
CA GLU A 83 22.67 9.44 8.66
C GLU A 83 21.65 8.57 7.90
N ALA A 84 20.62 8.05 8.59
CA ALA A 84 19.56 7.27 7.98
C ALA A 84 18.83 8.06 6.87
N ALA A 85 18.51 9.34 7.13
CA ALA A 85 17.87 10.21 6.15
C ALA A 85 18.77 10.48 4.92
N GLN A 86 20.06 10.72 5.14
CA GLN A 86 21.04 10.93 4.05
C GLN A 86 21.19 9.66 3.20
N ALA A 87 21.30 8.50 3.84
CA ALA A 87 21.38 7.20 3.16
C ALA A 87 20.10 6.93 2.35
N SER A 88 18.93 7.15 2.93
CA SER A 88 17.65 7.02 2.25
C SER A 88 17.57 7.89 0.99
N PHE A 89 17.98 9.17 1.11
CA PHE A 89 17.99 10.09 -0.02
C PHE A 89 18.92 9.62 -1.15
N ALA A 90 20.15 9.23 -0.81
CA ALA A 90 21.15 8.78 -1.77
C ALA A 90 20.71 7.49 -2.49
N TRP A 91 20.26 6.48 -1.76
CA TRP A 91 19.86 5.20 -2.32
C TRP A 91 18.58 5.31 -3.16
N ARG A 92 17.61 6.14 -2.75
CA ARG A 92 16.44 6.46 -3.58
C ARG A 92 16.85 7.05 -4.92
N LYS A 93 17.78 8.01 -4.91
CA LYS A 93 18.27 8.65 -6.13
C LYS A 93 18.95 7.62 -7.05
N TRP A 94 19.85 6.81 -6.52
CA TRP A 94 20.55 5.81 -7.32
C TRP A 94 19.60 4.73 -7.87
N ALA A 95 18.63 4.27 -7.09
CA ALA A 95 17.61 3.34 -7.56
C ALA A 95 16.80 3.95 -8.73
N TYR A 96 16.39 5.21 -8.61
CA TYR A 96 15.71 5.95 -9.68
C TYR A 96 16.57 6.02 -10.95
N ASP A 97 17.82 6.45 -10.83
CA ASP A 97 18.74 6.59 -11.96
C ASP A 97 18.89 5.25 -12.71
N ILE A 98 19.15 4.16 -11.99
CA ILE A 98 19.26 2.80 -12.56
C ILE A 98 17.98 2.39 -13.30
N LEU A 99 16.81 2.61 -12.71
CA LEU A 99 15.54 2.24 -13.34
C LEU A 99 15.30 3.00 -14.65
N THR A 100 15.63 4.29 -14.69
CA THR A 100 15.48 5.11 -15.90
C THR A 100 16.46 4.71 -17.00
N GLU A 101 17.72 4.41 -16.66
CA GLU A 101 18.72 3.92 -17.62
C GLU A 101 18.36 2.53 -18.16
N ALA A 102 17.86 1.64 -17.31
CA ALA A 102 17.45 0.29 -17.68
C ALA A 102 16.25 0.27 -18.64
N GLN A 103 15.33 1.24 -18.51
CA GLN A 103 14.21 1.43 -19.45
C GLN A 103 14.68 1.91 -20.83
N GLY A 104 15.71 2.75 -20.90
CA GLY A 104 16.31 3.18 -22.17
C GLY A 104 17.01 2.06 -22.93
N SER A 105 17.51 1.05 -22.22
CA SER A 105 18.36 -0.02 -22.78
C SER A 105 17.61 -1.30 -23.14
N SER A 106 16.47 -1.59 -22.49
CA SER A 106 15.72 -2.84 -22.67
C SER A 106 14.21 -2.57 -22.74
N ARG A 107 13.54 -3.23 -23.70
CA ARG A 107 12.12 -2.98 -24.01
C ARG A 107 11.13 -3.54 -22.98
N ASN A 108 11.54 -4.43 -22.10
CA ASN A 108 10.62 -5.12 -21.19
C ASN A 108 11.00 -4.87 -19.73
N SER A 109 10.05 -4.40 -18.93
CA SER A 109 10.15 -4.38 -17.46
C SER A 109 10.30 -5.79 -16.86
N THR A 110 10.98 -5.87 -15.72
CA THR A 110 11.11 -7.06 -14.85
C THR A 110 10.33 -6.89 -13.55
N LEU A 111 10.16 -7.98 -12.79
CA LEU A 111 9.50 -7.90 -11.49
C LEU A 111 10.27 -6.99 -10.53
N GLU A 112 11.60 -7.02 -10.60
CA GLU A 112 12.50 -6.18 -9.82
C GLU A 112 12.27 -4.68 -10.12
N ASP A 113 12.08 -4.31 -11.40
CA ASP A 113 11.73 -2.94 -11.78
C ASP A 113 10.40 -2.50 -11.15
N LEU A 114 9.38 -3.35 -11.26
CA LEU A 114 8.06 -3.09 -10.71
C LEU A 114 8.10 -2.93 -9.19
N GLN A 115 8.83 -3.81 -8.49
CA GLN A 115 9.01 -3.75 -7.04
C GLN A 115 9.73 -2.47 -6.64
N ALA A 116 10.82 -2.13 -7.31
CA ALA A 116 11.59 -0.92 -7.03
C ALA A 116 10.75 0.35 -7.26
N TRP A 117 10.04 0.49 -8.39
CA TRP A 117 9.14 1.63 -8.61
C TRP A 117 8.05 1.75 -7.55
N THR A 118 7.49 0.61 -7.12
CA THR A 118 6.46 0.57 -6.06
C THR A 118 7.04 1.07 -4.73
N LEU A 119 8.24 0.64 -4.36
CA LEU A 119 8.96 1.07 -3.16
C LEU A 119 9.27 2.57 -3.18
N LEU A 120 9.81 3.09 -4.29
CA LEU A 120 10.12 4.52 -4.43
C LEU A 120 8.85 5.38 -4.37
N SER A 121 7.77 4.93 -5.01
CA SER A 121 6.46 5.61 -4.94
C SER A 121 5.94 5.66 -3.51
N PHE A 122 5.96 4.53 -2.79
CA PHE A 122 5.52 4.47 -1.39
C PHE A 122 6.34 5.37 -0.48
N MET A 123 7.67 5.39 -0.62
CA MET A 123 8.50 6.29 0.18
C MET A 123 8.14 7.76 -0.10
N VAL A 124 8.09 8.17 -1.38
CA VAL A 124 7.78 9.57 -1.73
C VAL A 124 6.38 9.97 -1.27
N HIS A 125 5.43 9.03 -1.23
CA HIS A 125 4.12 9.28 -0.64
C HIS A 125 4.21 9.64 0.85
N ASN A 126 5.05 8.95 1.62
CA ASN A 126 5.20 9.21 3.04
C ASN A 126 6.02 10.48 3.33
N VAL A 127 6.93 10.87 2.42
CA VAL A 127 7.72 12.11 2.53
C VAL A 127 6.90 13.34 2.13
N ASP A 128 6.29 13.32 0.94
CA ASP A 128 5.70 14.51 0.31
C ASP A 128 4.15 14.45 0.25
N GLY A 129 3.52 13.38 0.77
CA GLY A 129 2.09 13.14 0.61
C GLY A 129 1.69 12.80 -0.83
N CYS A 130 0.47 13.17 -1.23
CA CYS A 130 -0.03 13.02 -2.61
C CYS A 130 0.59 14.07 -3.56
N SER A 131 1.92 14.13 -3.64
CA SER A 131 2.66 15.11 -4.45
C SER A 131 2.68 14.74 -5.94
N TYR A 132 3.16 15.67 -6.79
CA TYR A 132 3.42 15.38 -8.20
C TYR A 132 4.45 14.25 -8.37
N ARG A 133 5.53 14.27 -7.57
CA ARG A 133 6.59 13.25 -7.61
C ARG A 133 6.04 11.87 -7.27
N PHE A 134 5.21 11.78 -6.23
CA PHE A 134 4.53 10.54 -5.88
C PHE A 134 3.68 10.01 -7.05
N ARG A 135 2.81 10.85 -7.65
CA ARG A 135 1.97 10.46 -8.78
C ARG A 135 2.79 10.01 -9.98
N PHE A 136 3.90 10.68 -10.27
CA PHE A 136 4.82 10.29 -11.34
C PHE A 136 5.38 8.88 -11.11
N LEU A 137 5.97 8.63 -9.93
CA LEU A 137 6.54 7.32 -9.59
C LEU A 137 5.47 6.22 -9.54
N HIS A 138 4.27 6.53 -9.05
CA HIS A 138 3.14 5.60 -9.06
C HIS A 138 2.76 5.19 -10.50
N ASN A 139 2.76 6.14 -11.43
CA ASN A 139 2.51 5.85 -12.85
C ASN A 139 3.66 5.07 -13.50
N CYS A 140 4.91 5.27 -13.09
CA CYS A 140 6.04 4.43 -13.52
C CYS A 140 5.83 2.97 -13.07
N ALA A 141 5.43 2.75 -11.81
CA ALA A 141 5.10 1.41 -11.30
C ALA A 141 3.93 0.79 -12.08
N LEU A 142 2.87 1.57 -12.34
CA LEU A 142 1.73 1.12 -13.13
C LEU A 142 2.11 0.75 -14.57
N ASN A 143 2.99 1.53 -15.21
CA ASN A 143 3.50 1.21 -16.53
C ASN A 143 4.30 -0.09 -16.54
N ALA A 144 5.24 -0.26 -15.60
CA ALA A 144 6.00 -1.50 -15.44
C ALA A 144 5.10 -2.72 -15.22
N ALA A 145 4.04 -2.58 -14.40
CA ALA A 145 3.04 -3.63 -14.19
C ALA A 145 2.27 -3.99 -15.47
N ARG A 146 1.96 -3.00 -16.32
CA ARG A 146 1.26 -3.24 -17.59
C ARG A 146 2.16 -3.92 -18.62
N GLU A 147 3.43 -3.53 -18.73
CA GLU A 147 4.42 -4.19 -19.58
C GLU A 147 4.60 -5.67 -19.22
N LEU A 148 4.63 -5.97 -17.91
CA LEU A 148 4.65 -7.33 -17.37
C LEU A 148 3.32 -8.08 -17.47
N LYS A 149 2.26 -7.44 -18.00
CA LYS A 149 0.90 -7.95 -18.06
C LYS A 149 0.36 -8.42 -16.70
N VAL A 150 0.77 -7.78 -15.60
CA VAL A 150 0.35 -8.12 -14.24
C VAL A 150 -1.17 -8.02 -14.09
N HIS A 151 -1.80 -7.06 -14.77
CA HIS A 151 -3.25 -6.92 -14.86
C HIS A 151 -3.97 -8.15 -15.46
N LEU A 152 -3.25 -9.10 -16.05
CA LEU A 152 -3.78 -10.34 -16.62
C LEU A 152 -3.13 -11.58 -15.98
N VAL A 153 -2.49 -11.45 -14.81
CA VAL A 153 -1.70 -12.54 -14.20
C VAL A 153 -2.52 -13.79 -13.90
N ASP A 154 -3.84 -13.66 -13.71
CA ASP A 154 -4.76 -14.78 -13.48
C ASP A 154 -5.64 -15.11 -14.69
N SER A 155 -5.35 -14.51 -15.85
CA SER A 155 -6.04 -14.83 -17.09
C SER A 155 -5.78 -16.28 -17.51
N PRO A 156 -6.80 -17.03 -17.96
CA PRO A 156 -6.60 -18.37 -18.54
C PRO A 156 -5.68 -18.38 -19.76
N ARG A 157 -5.50 -17.22 -20.41
CA ARG A 157 -4.62 -17.02 -21.58
C ARG A 157 -3.23 -16.50 -21.20
N ALA A 158 -2.91 -16.43 -19.92
CA ALA A 158 -1.63 -15.91 -19.47
C ALA A 158 -0.52 -16.92 -19.80
N GLU A 159 0.39 -16.57 -20.69
CA GLU A 159 1.55 -17.39 -21.09
C GLU A 159 2.70 -17.32 -20.05
N THR A 160 2.39 -17.13 -18.76
CA THR A 160 3.43 -16.80 -17.78
C THR A 160 4.14 -18.04 -17.26
N LYS A 161 5.47 -17.95 -17.13
CA LYS A 161 6.31 -18.92 -16.42
C LYS A 161 6.38 -18.62 -14.90
N ASP A 162 5.41 -17.87 -14.37
CA ASP A 162 5.47 -17.44 -12.97
C ASP A 162 5.30 -18.63 -12.05
N ASN A 163 6.24 -18.78 -11.11
CA ASN A 163 6.03 -19.69 -10.00
C ASN A 163 4.98 -19.11 -9.02
N ARG A 164 4.57 -19.92 -8.03
CA ARG A 164 3.56 -19.53 -7.04
C ARG A 164 3.91 -18.22 -6.32
N VAL A 165 5.18 -18.00 -5.98
CA VAL A 165 5.66 -16.81 -5.29
C VAL A 165 5.59 -15.58 -6.19
N SER A 166 6.16 -15.63 -7.39
CA SER A 166 6.17 -14.50 -8.33
C SER A 166 4.76 -14.05 -8.69
N ARG A 167 3.84 -15.01 -8.88
CA ARG A 167 2.43 -14.71 -9.15
C ARG A 167 1.73 -14.05 -7.95
N GLU A 168 1.97 -14.53 -6.74
CA GLU A 168 1.39 -13.93 -5.53
C GLU A 168 1.93 -12.50 -5.31
N VAL A 169 3.23 -12.28 -5.47
CA VAL A 169 3.84 -10.94 -5.41
C VAL A 169 3.25 -10.01 -6.47
N LYS A 170 3.03 -10.50 -7.70
CA LYS A 170 2.33 -9.75 -8.76
C LYS A 170 0.90 -9.37 -8.37
N ARG A 171 0.12 -10.28 -7.78
CA ARG A 171 -1.22 -9.97 -7.25
C ARG A 171 -1.16 -8.89 -6.17
N ARG A 172 -0.23 -9.02 -5.22
CA ARG A 172 -0.03 -8.04 -4.13
C ARG A 172 0.25 -6.66 -4.69
N ILE A 173 1.27 -6.51 -5.55
CA ILE A 173 1.64 -5.21 -6.11
C ILE A 173 0.50 -4.64 -6.96
N TRP A 174 -0.17 -5.45 -7.79
CA TRP A 174 -1.30 -4.97 -8.59
C TRP A 174 -2.40 -4.39 -7.72
N TRP A 175 -2.83 -5.11 -6.70
CA TRP A 175 -3.87 -4.63 -5.79
C TRP A 175 -3.41 -3.45 -4.92
N GLN A 176 -2.10 -3.34 -4.62
CA GLN A 176 -1.55 -2.12 -4.03
C GLN A 176 -1.71 -0.92 -4.96
N LEU A 177 -1.42 -1.08 -6.26
CA LEU A 177 -1.56 -0.03 -7.27
C LEU A 177 -3.03 0.35 -7.50
N VAL A 178 -3.90 -0.64 -7.67
CA VAL A 178 -5.37 -0.48 -7.78
C VAL A 178 -5.91 0.29 -6.59
N GLY A 179 -5.57 -0.15 -5.38
CA GLY A 179 -6.03 0.49 -4.15
C GLY A 179 -5.59 1.95 -4.06
N THR A 180 -4.35 2.24 -4.44
CA THR A 180 -3.84 3.62 -4.48
C THR A 180 -4.58 4.47 -5.51
N ASP A 181 -4.72 4.00 -6.75
CA ASP A 181 -5.38 4.74 -7.84
C ASP A 181 -6.83 5.11 -7.50
N TRP A 182 -7.62 4.15 -7.00
CA TRP A 182 -9.00 4.41 -6.57
C TRP A 182 -9.07 5.34 -5.37
N MET A 183 -8.11 5.21 -4.45
CA MET A 183 -8.05 6.09 -3.29
C MET A 183 -7.73 7.54 -3.68
N LEU A 184 -6.81 7.76 -4.62
CA LEU A 184 -6.46 9.10 -5.10
C LEU A 184 -7.64 9.79 -5.79
N GLY A 185 -8.52 9.03 -6.44
CA GLY A 185 -9.77 9.55 -6.97
C GLY A 185 -10.69 10.15 -5.90
N PHE A 186 -10.61 9.65 -4.66
CA PHE A 186 -11.50 10.03 -3.55
C PHE A 186 -10.80 10.75 -2.39
N MET A 187 -9.53 11.13 -2.52
CA MET A 187 -8.76 11.84 -1.48
C MET A 187 -8.59 13.34 -1.75
N GLY A 188 -9.15 13.84 -2.85
CA GLY A 188 -9.01 15.25 -3.24
C GLY A 188 -7.72 15.52 -4.02
N GLY A 189 -7.59 16.75 -4.51
CA GLY A 189 -6.43 17.17 -5.28
C GLY A 189 -6.56 16.92 -6.78
N PRO A 190 -5.44 16.95 -7.55
CA PRO A 190 -5.51 17.02 -9.01
C PRO A 190 -6.13 15.80 -9.73
N THR A 191 -6.21 14.65 -9.06
CA THR A 191 -6.79 13.41 -9.59
C THR A 191 -8.18 13.13 -9.02
N GLU A 192 -8.76 14.08 -8.29
CA GLU A 192 -10.07 13.93 -7.69
C GLU A 192 -11.14 13.65 -8.74
N GLY A 193 -11.97 12.64 -8.47
CA GLY A 193 -13.07 12.25 -9.34
C GLY A 193 -12.68 11.35 -10.52
N THR A 194 -11.42 10.92 -10.64
CA THR A 194 -10.97 10.01 -11.70
C THR A 194 -10.04 8.92 -11.19
N TYR A 195 -9.94 7.82 -11.93
CA TYR A 195 -9.00 6.73 -11.70
C TYR A 195 -8.63 6.06 -13.04
N SER A 196 -7.46 5.41 -13.09
CA SER A 196 -6.88 4.88 -14.32
C SER A 196 -7.03 3.36 -14.49
N ILE A 197 -7.31 2.62 -13.42
CA ILE A 197 -7.38 1.16 -13.40
C ILE A 197 -8.83 0.72 -13.29
N HIS A 198 -9.42 0.39 -14.44
CA HIS A 198 -10.81 -0.05 -14.51
C HIS A 198 -10.95 -1.56 -14.21
N PRO A 199 -11.87 -1.99 -13.33
CA PRO A 199 -12.04 -3.41 -12.98
C PRO A 199 -12.26 -4.33 -14.19
N ARG A 200 -12.99 -3.85 -15.21
CA ARG A 200 -13.23 -4.60 -16.46
C ARG A 200 -11.98 -4.85 -17.32
N HIS A 201 -10.85 -4.20 -17.01
CA HIS A 201 -9.61 -4.32 -17.78
C HIS A 201 -8.57 -5.21 -17.10
N MET A 202 -8.94 -5.89 -16.01
CA MET A 202 -8.04 -6.76 -15.25
C MET A 202 -8.64 -8.14 -15.00
N ASN A 203 -7.77 -9.14 -14.93
CA ASN A 203 -8.05 -10.48 -14.46
C ASN A 203 -6.95 -10.85 -13.44
N VAL A 204 -7.15 -10.42 -12.20
CA VAL A 204 -6.25 -10.60 -11.08
C VAL A 204 -7.09 -10.97 -9.86
N LYS A 205 -6.85 -12.14 -9.29
CA LYS A 205 -7.48 -12.58 -8.05
C LYS A 205 -6.99 -11.70 -6.90
N TYR A 206 -7.79 -11.56 -5.84
CA TYR A 206 -7.31 -10.93 -4.61
C TYR A 206 -6.06 -11.66 -4.08
N PRO A 207 -5.14 -10.95 -3.41
CA PRO A 207 -4.04 -11.59 -2.71
C PRO A 207 -4.59 -12.58 -1.67
N ARG A 208 -3.88 -13.68 -1.43
CA ARG A 208 -4.30 -14.67 -0.44
C ARG A 208 -3.95 -14.19 0.97
N ASN A 209 -4.81 -14.48 1.94
CA ASN A 209 -4.53 -14.19 3.36
C ASN A 209 -3.56 -15.24 3.89
N LEU A 210 -2.26 -15.04 3.67
CA LEU A 210 -1.19 -15.99 4.01
C LEU A 210 0.08 -15.24 4.43
N ASN A 211 0.94 -15.92 5.20
CA ASN A 211 2.31 -15.46 5.43
C ASN A 211 3.22 -15.94 4.28
N ASP A 212 4.37 -15.29 4.11
CA ASP A 212 5.31 -15.60 3.03
C ASP A 212 5.78 -17.06 3.02
N ASN A 213 6.09 -17.60 4.20
CA ASN A 213 6.54 -18.98 4.36
C ASN A 213 5.51 -20.02 3.90
N ASP A 214 4.23 -19.65 3.82
CA ASP A 214 3.12 -20.53 3.45
C ASP A 214 2.85 -20.53 1.92
N ILE A 215 3.33 -19.54 1.17
CA ILE A 215 2.98 -19.35 -0.26
C ILE A 215 3.41 -20.53 -1.12
N ALA A 216 4.59 -21.08 -0.85
CA ALA A 216 5.16 -22.17 -1.64
C ALA A 216 4.51 -23.52 -1.31
N THR A 217 4.14 -23.74 -0.05
CA THR A 217 3.68 -25.02 0.49
C THR A 217 2.17 -25.21 0.34
N TRP A 218 1.39 -24.15 0.51
CA TRP A 218 -0.06 -24.21 0.40
C TRP A 218 -0.52 -24.33 -1.05
N ASP A 219 -1.64 -25.01 -1.25
CA ASP A 219 -2.28 -25.06 -2.56
C ASP A 219 -2.70 -23.65 -3.02
N GLU A 220 -2.73 -23.43 -4.34
CA GLU A 220 -3.00 -22.12 -4.92
C GLU A 220 -4.43 -21.62 -4.63
N SER A 221 -5.37 -22.52 -4.39
CA SER A 221 -6.75 -22.18 -4.03
C SER A 221 -6.93 -21.90 -2.53
N THR A 222 -5.95 -22.25 -1.69
CA THR A 222 -6.08 -22.16 -0.23
C THR A 222 -5.72 -20.76 0.26
N THR A 223 -6.55 -20.20 1.13
CA THR A 223 -6.35 -18.93 1.83
C THR A 223 -6.81 -19.08 3.28
N ALA A 224 -6.14 -18.43 4.22
CA ALA A 224 -6.64 -18.41 5.60
C ALA A 224 -7.95 -17.61 5.69
N PRO A 225 -8.87 -17.96 6.61
CA PRO A 225 -10.06 -17.15 6.90
C PRO A 225 -9.69 -15.71 7.29
N LEU A 226 -10.55 -14.73 6.97
CA LEU A 226 -10.26 -13.30 7.21
C LEU A 226 -10.13 -12.92 8.70
N ASN A 227 -10.66 -13.75 9.61
CA ASN A 227 -10.52 -13.57 11.05
C ASN A 227 -9.21 -14.15 11.62
N VAL A 228 -8.37 -14.76 10.78
CA VAL A 228 -7.01 -15.18 11.13
C VAL A 228 -6.03 -14.12 10.64
N HIS A 229 -5.28 -13.52 11.56
CA HIS A 229 -4.27 -12.51 11.24
C HIS A 229 -3.09 -13.16 10.50
N THR A 230 -2.71 -12.57 9.37
CA THR A 230 -1.51 -12.90 8.58
C THR A 230 -0.85 -11.61 8.10
N GLN A 231 0.35 -11.73 7.55
CA GLN A 231 1.06 -10.60 6.91
C GLN A 231 0.24 -9.89 5.81
N MET A 232 -0.78 -10.55 5.23
CA MET A 232 -1.63 -9.98 4.18
C MET A 232 -2.95 -9.36 4.69
N SER A 233 -3.29 -9.51 5.97
CA SER A 233 -4.58 -9.07 6.51
C SER A 233 -4.83 -7.57 6.33
N PHE A 234 -3.82 -6.72 6.52
CA PHE A 234 -3.97 -5.27 6.33
C PHE A 234 -4.20 -4.89 4.88
N SER A 235 -3.45 -5.50 3.96
CA SER A 235 -3.61 -5.24 2.52
C SER A 235 -5.01 -5.60 2.03
N LEU A 236 -5.60 -6.66 2.56
CA LEU A 236 -6.98 -7.05 2.25
C LEU A 236 -8.00 -6.00 2.72
N GLN A 237 -7.83 -5.45 3.93
CA GLN A 237 -8.70 -4.35 4.39
C GLN A 237 -8.48 -3.07 3.57
N ARG A 238 -7.24 -2.77 3.19
CA ARG A 238 -6.93 -1.63 2.30
C ARG A 238 -7.63 -1.76 0.94
N ILE A 239 -7.64 -2.96 0.36
CA ILE A 239 -8.37 -3.25 -0.90
C ILE A 239 -9.85 -2.98 -0.71
N ARG A 240 -10.46 -3.51 0.35
CA ARG A 240 -11.88 -3.31 0.65
C ARG A 240 -12.25 -1.83 0.79
N ILE A 241 -11.43 -1.06 1.49
CA ILE A 241 -11.63 0.39 1.64
C ILE A 241 -11.56 1.10 0.28
N ALA A 242 -10.60 0.70 -0.58
CA ALA A 242 -10.47 1.27 -1.91
C ALA A 242 -11.66 0.91 -2.82
N GLU A 243 -12.24 -0.28 -2.68
CA GLU A 243 -13.45 -0.68 -3.41
C GLU A 243 -14.67 0.16 -3.05
N ILE A 244 -14.82 0.51 -1.76
CA ILE A 244 -15.85 1.44 -1.31
C ILE A 244 -15.60 2.82 -1.93
N ALA A 245 -14.36 3.32 -1.90
CA ALA A 245 -14.00 4.59 -2.53
C ALA A 245 -14.33 4.60 -4.03
N ARG A 246 -13.97 3.54 -4.77
CA ARG A 246 -14.35 3.38 -6.18
C ARG A 246 -15.87 3.38 -6.36
N SER A 247 -16.62 2.68 -5.52
CA SER A 247 -18.08 2.63 -5.60
C SER A 247 -18.72 4.01 -5.47
N ILE A 248 -18.14 4.89 -4.64
CA ILE A 248 -18.55 6.30 -4.52
C ILE A 248 -18.19 7.08 -5.80
N LEU A 249 -17.02 6.83 -6.39
CA LEU A 249 -16.62 7.48 -7.65
C LEU A 249 -17.52 7.07 -8.82
N ASP A 250 -17.87 5.78 -8.91
CA ASP A 250 -18.72 5.24 -9.97
C ASP A 250 -20.20 5.64 -9.79
N ALA A 251 -20.60 6.05 -8.58
CA ALA A 251 -21.93 6.60 -8.29
C ALA A 251 -22.15 8.00 -8.88
N ARG A 252 -21.10 8.69 -9.32
CA ARG A 252 -21.20 10.03 -9.89
C ARG A 252 -21.98 10.03 -11.20
N GLN A 253 -22.78 11.07 -11.39
CA GLN A 253 -23.49 11.28 -12.66
C GLN A 253 -22.50 11.70 -13.76
N PRO A 254 -22.56 11.10 -14.96
CA PRO A 254 -21.73 11.52 -16.09
C PRO A 254 -21.90 13.01 -16.40
N GLY A 255 -20.77 13.72 -16.51
CA GLY A 255 -20.76 15.14 -16.83
C GLY A 255 -21.06 16.09 -15.66
N SER A 256 -21.27 15.58 -14.44
CA SER A 256 -21.43 16.43 -13.26
C SER A 256 -20.14 17.22 -12.96
N PRO A 257 -20.21 18.56 -12.79
CA PRO A 257 -19.07 19.36 -12.37
C PRO A 257 -18.72 19.09 -10.90
N GLU A 258 -19.66 18.56 -10.12
CA GLU A 258 -19.46 18.24 -8.71
C GLU A 258 -18.85 16.84 -8.55
N VAL A 259 -17.91 16.73 -7.63
CA VAL A 259 -17.27 15.46 -7.26
C VAL A 259 -18.16 14.66 -6.31
N ASP A 260 -18.90 15.36 -5.46
CA ASP A 260 -19.64 14.77 -4.36
C ASP A 260 -20.97 14.15 -4.81
N VAL A 261 -21.37 13.09 -4.13
CA VAL A 261 -22.69 12.47 -4.29
C VAL A 261 -23.67 13.17 -3.35
N THR A 262 -24.68 13.83 -3.90
CA THR A 262 -25.65 14.62 -3.14
C THR A 262 -27.06 14.02 -3.12
N ASP A 263 -27.32 13.00 -3.95
CA ASP A 263 -28.57 12.24 -3.86
C ASP A 263 -28.62 11.43 -2.56
N TYR A 264 -29.61 11.74 -1.72
CA TYR A 264 -29.75 11.14 -0.39
C TYR A 264 -29.85 9.62 -0.43
N ASN A 265 -30.63 9.06 -1.36
CA ASN A 265 -30.83 7.61 -1.42
C ASN A 265 -29.54 6.89 -1.85
N GLN A 266 -28.80 7.49 -2.78
CA GLN A 266 -27.51 6.99 -3.23
C GLN A 266 -26.46 7.08 -2.11
N VAL A 267 -26.44 8.17 -1.34
CA VAL A 267 -25.58 8.33 -0.17
C VAL A 267 -25.85 7.26 0.87
N LEU A 268 -27.12 6.98 1.20
CA LEU A 268 -27.46 5.88 2.11
C LEU A 268 -27.06 4.50 1.55
N ALA A 269 -27.19 4.30 0.24
CA ALA A 269 -26.76 3.05 -0.39
C ALA A 269 -25.25 2.83 -0.29
N LEU A 270 -24.46 3.90 -0.48
CA LEU A 270 -23.02 3.87 -0.30
C LEU A 270 -22.61 3.75 1.17
N ASP A 271 -23.36 4.38 2.08
CA ASP A 271 -23.08 4.32 3.52
C ASP A 271 -23.21 2.89 4.07
N ARG A 272 -24.17 2.11 3.57
CA ARG A 272 -24.31 0.68 3.91
C ARG A 272 -23.04 -0.13 3.60
N LEU A 273 -22.23 0.29 2.63
CA LEU A 273 -20.95 -0.37 2.36
C LEU A 273 -19.95 -0.14 3.51
N PHE A 274 -19.94 1.06 4.12
CA PHE A 274 -19.14 1.33 5.31
C PHE A 274 -19.67 0.58 6.53
N GLU A 275 -20.98 0.55 6.74
CA GLU A 275 -21.59 -0.21 7.84
C GLU A 275 -21.22 -1.69 7.76
N GLN A 276 -21.38 -2.29 6.58
CA GLN A 276 -20.99 -3.67 6.34
C GLN A 276 -19.48 -3.87 6.54
N ALA A 277 -18.64 -2.89 6.15
CA ALA A 277 -17.20 -2.94 6.38
C ALA A 277 -16.82 -2.91 7.86
N PHE A 278 -17.55 -2.17 8.69
CA PHE A 278 -17.36 -2.20 10.15
C PHE A 278 -17.85 -3.51 10.77
N ILE A 279 -18.98 -4.06 10.31
CA ILE A 279 -19.54 -5.33 10.83
C ILE A 279 -18.62 -6.51 10.55
N ASP A 280 -18.11 -6.60 9.33
CA ASP A 280 -17.25 -7.70 8.88
C ASP A 280 -15.77 -7.48 9.22
N LEU A 281 -15.45 -6.43 9.98
CA LEU A 281 -14.08 -6.13 10.33
C LEU A 281 -13.51 -7.27 11.19
N PRO A 282 -12.30 -7.79 10.91
CA PRO A 282 -11.72 -8.81 11.77
C PRO A 282 -11.54 -8.30 13.21
N PRO A 283 -11.75 -9.15 14.25
CA PRO A 283 -11.72 -8.71 15.65
C PRO A 283 -10.42 -8.01 16.06
N PHE A 284 -9.28 -8.40 15.46
CA PHE A 284 -7.99 -7.78 15.71
C PHE A 284 -7.86 -6.35 15.16
N TYR A 285 -8.78 -5.88 14.32
CA TYR A 285 -8.84 -4.48 13.87
C TYR A 285 -9.96 -3.66 14.56
N HIS A 286 -10.68 -4.23 15.52
CA HIS A 286 -11.62 -3.47 16.34
C HIS A 286 -10.89 -2.51 17.29
N LEU A 287 -11.45 -1.32 17.49
CA LEU A 287 -10.94 -0.37 18.49
C LEU A 287 -11.11 -0.94 19.89
N HIS A 288 -10.04 -0.96 20.68
CA HIS A 288 -10.08 -1.29 22.10
C HIS A 288 -10.21 0.00 22.92
N TYR A 289 -11.44 0.45 23.19
CA TYR A 289 -11.66 1.60 24.07
C TYR A 289 -11.17 1.27 25.49
N GLY A 290 -10.21 2.05 26.01
CA GLY A 290 -9.78 2.01 27.42
C GLY A 290 -8.76 0.93 27.79
N SER A 291 -8.19 0.19 26.83
CA SER A 291 -6.99 -0.60 27.11
C SER A 291 -5.78 0.34 27.08
N PRO A 292 -4.86 0.30 28.07
CA PRO A 292 -3.61 1.04 27.98
C PRO A 292 -2.92 0.70 26.67
N PHE A 293 -2.36 1.71 26.01
CA PHE A 293 -1.39 1.50 24.94
C PHE A 293 -0.28 0.63 25.53
N HIS A 294 -0.16 -0.61 25.07
CA HIS A 294 0.89 -1.52 25.47
C HIS A 294 1.94 -1.55 24.35
N PRO A 295 3.00 -0.74 24.44
CA PRO A 295 4.03 -0.65 23.40
C PRO A 295 4.77 -1.98 23.14
N GLU A 296 4.58 -2.99 23.99
CA GLU A 296 5.20 -4.31 23.90
C GLU A 296 4.39 -5.34 23.07
N ARG A 297 3.16 -5.04 22.65
CA ARG A 297 2.36 -5.90 21.76
C ARG A 297 2.56 -5.46 20.30
N ASP A 298 2.99 -6.37 19.43
CA ASP A 298 3.18 -6.22 17.96
C ASP A 298 2.83 -4.81 17.43
N SER A 299 3.80 -3.89 17.47
CA SER A 299 3.61 -2.47 17.14
C SER A 299 3.01 -2.25 15.74
N SER A 300 3.26 -3.19 14.82
CA SER A 300 2.70 -3.18 13.47
C SER A 300 1.18 -3.43 13.45
N LEU A 301 0.64 -4.30 14.30
CA LEU A 301 -0.80 -4.59 14.36
C LEU A 301 -1.60 -3.40 14.90
N GLU A 302 -1.07 -2.73 15.92
CA GLU A 302 -1.66 -1.49 16.46
C GLU A 302 -1.73 -0.40 15.37
N LEU A 303 -0.63 -0.19 14.65
CA LEU A 303 -0.59 0.76 13.55
C LEU A 303 -1.60 0.40 12.44
N GLN A 304 -1.66 -0.87 12.05
CA GLN A 304 -2.63 -1.34 11.05
C GLN A 304 -4.07 -1.11 11.51
N ARG A 305 -4.39 -1.39 12.78
CA ARG A 305 -5.71 -1.14 13.36
C ARG A 305 -6.11 0.33 13.23
N VAL A 306 -5.23 1.23 13.64
CA VAL A 306 -5.43 2.67 13.45
C VAL A 306 -5.71 2.99 11.99
N LEU A 307 -4.83 2.55 11.07
CA LEU A 307 -4.89 2.94 9.67
C LEU A 307 -6.17 2.44 8.99
N VAL A 308 -6.65 1.25 9.35
CA VAL A 308 -7.94 0.72 8.87
C VAL A 308 -9.11 1.58 9.38
N GLN A 309 -9.10 1.94 10.66
CA GLN A 309 -10.15 2.75 11.28
C GLN A 309 -10.20 4.17 10.71
N LEU A 310 -9.05 4.86 10.67
CA LEU A 310 -8.94 6.17 10.01
C LEU A 310 -9.31 6.08 8.53
N GLY A 311 -8.91 4.98 7.88
CA GLY A 311 -9.32 4.58 6.54
C GLY A 311 -10.83 4.73 6.34
N LEU A 312 -11.61 3.91 7.05
CA LEU A 312 -13.07 3.86 6.96
C LEU A 312 -13.73 5.18 7.41
N LEU A 313 -13.38 5.67 8.61
CA LEU A 313 -14.05 6.82 9.23
C LEU A 313 -13.88 8.10 8.41
N SER A 314 -12.67 8.38 7.89
CA SER A 314 -12.41 9.60 7.12
C SER A 314 -13.21 9.63 5.81
N ARG A 315 -13.40 8.45 5.20
CA ARG A 315 -14.10 8.30 3.92
C ARG A 315 -15.61 8.31 4.12
N ARG A 316 -16.11 7.67 5.19
CA ARG A 316 -17.51 7.77 5.61
C ARG A 316 -17.88 9.21 5.95
N ALA A 317 -17.04 9.92 6.70
CA ALA A 317 -17.22 11.35 6.96
C ALA A 317 -17.29 12.17 5.67
N ARG A 318 -16.37 11.90 4.73
CA ARG A 318 -16.35 12.58 3.42
C ARG A 318 -17.63 12.35 2.62
N LEU A 319 -18.15 11.12 2.60
CA LEU A 319 -19.41 10.79 1.90
C LEU A 319 -20.59 11.65 2.39
N HIS A 320 -20.70 11.89 3.70
CA HIS A 320 -21.79 12.67 4.30
C HIS A 320 -21.53 14.18 4.38
N ARG A 321 -20.30 14.63 4.09
CA ARG A 321 -19.87 16.04 4.18
C ARG A 321 -20.80 17.03 3.45
N PRO A 322 -21.33 16.74 2.24
CA PRO A 322 -22.22 17.70 1.56
C PRO A 322 -23.45 18.07 2.38
N PHE A 323 -24.04 17.13 3.12
CA PHE A 323 -25.22 17.37 3.96
C PHE A 323 -24.91 18.20 5.20
N LEU A 324 -23.66 18.20 5.66
CA LEU A 324 -23.17 19.08 6.72
C LEU A 324 -22.97 20.51 6.24
N LEU A 325 -22.44 20.70 5.04
CA LEU A 325 -22.10 22.02 4.51
C LEU A 325 -23.27 22.71 3.81
N GLN A 326 -24.09 21.95 3.10
CA GLN A 326 -25.08 22.46 2.14
C GLN A 326 -26.48 21.86 2.36
N GLY A 327 -26.62 20.89 3.27
CA GLY A 327 -27.90 20.23 3.51
C GLY A 327 -28.94 21.16 4.16
N ASN A 328 -30.18 21.08 3.69
CA ASN A 328 -31.34 21.70 4.36
C ASN A 328 -31.38 21.33 5.86
N ARG A 329 -31.39 22.33 6.75
CA ARG A 329 -31.38 22.13 8.20
C ARG A 329 -32.70 21.55 8.70
N ASP A 330 -33.80 21.89 8.05
CA ASP A 330 -35.16 21.52 8.45
C ASP A 330 -35.57 20.13 7.95
N ASP A 331 -34.76 19.49 7.09
CA ASP A 331 -35.00 18.12 6.64
C ASP A 331 -34.36 17.11 7.63
N PRO A 332 -35.17 16.26 8.31
CA PRO A 332 -34.66 15.25 9.24
C PRO A 332 -33.68 14.26 8.59
N ARG A 333 -33.84 14.00 7.28
CA ARG A 333 -32.96 13.10 6.51
C ARG A 333 -31.55 13.66 6.44
N HIS A 334 -31.45 14.96 6.19
CA HIS A 334 -30.15 15.65 6.17
C HIS A 334 -29.55 15.72 7.57
N GLN A 335 -30.38 15.85 8.62
CA GLN A 335 -29.89 15.79 10.01
C GLN A 335 -29.15 14.49 10.30
N GLN A 336 -29.69 13.34 9.90
CA GLN A 336 -29.03 12.05 10.08
C GLN A 336 -27.65 12.00 9.39
N CYS A 337 -27.55 12.43 8.13
CA CYS A 337 -26.26 12.51 7.43
C CYS A 337 -25.25 13.41 8.16
N ARG A 338 -25.71 14.56 8.69
CA ARG A 338 -24.86 15.46 9.48
C ARG A 338 -24.30 14.78 10.73
N GLU A 339 -25.14 14.04 11.45
CA GLU A 339 -24.75 13.32 12.65
C GLU A 339 -23.70 12.25 12.33
N ILE A 340 -23.90 11.47 11.27
CA ILE A 340 -22.93 10.45 10.82
C ILE A 340 -21.60 11.11 10.44
N CYS A 341 -21.64 12.22 9.69
CA CYS A 341 -20.44 12.98 9.33
C CYS A 341 -19.67 13.43 10.58
N LEU A 342 -20.36 14.05 11.54
CA LEU A 342 -19.74 14.58 12.76
C LEU A 342 -19.19 13.47 13.67
N GLN A 343 -19.95 12.38 13.84
CA GLN A 343 -19.51 11.23 14.65
C GLN A 343 -18.27 10.57 14.04
N SER A 344 -18.27 10.35 12.72
CA SER A 344 -17.13 9.76 12.01
C SER A 344 -15.88 10.63 12.15
N THR A 345 -16.02 11.94 11.93
CA THR A 345 -14.92 12.90 12.07
C THR A 345 -14.39 12.96 13.50
N ARG A 346 -15.26 13.05 14.51
CA ARG A 346 -14.84 13.11 15.93
C ARG A 346 -14.10 11.85 16.34
N THR A 347 -14.58 10.68 15.91
CA THR A 347 -13.91 9.40 16.20
C THR A 347 -12.54 9.34 15.54
N ALA A 348 -12.44 9.74 14.26
CA ALA A 348 -11.16 9.80 13.56
C ALA A 348 -10.16 10.75 14.25
N VAL A 349 -10.61 11.94 14.66
CA VAL A 349 -9.77 12.90 15.39
C VAL A 349 -9.34 12.34 16.75
N SER A 350 -10.24 11.70 17.49
CA SER A 350 -9.91 11.07 18.78
C SER A 350 -8.83 10.00 18.64
N ILE A 351 -8.91 9.17 17.58
CA ILE A 351 -7.89 8.15 17.29
C ILE A 351 -6.56 8.81 16.94
N SER A 352 -6.57 9.86 16.11
CA SER A 352 -5.34 10.56 15.74
C SER A 352 -4.66 11.22 16.94
N ILE A 353 -5.42 11.79 17.87
CA ILE A 353 -4.88 12.39 19.10
C ILE A 353 -4.21 11.32 19.97
N SER A 354 -4.85 10.15 20.17
CA SER A 354 -4.31 9.08 21.02
C SER A 354 -3.04 8.39 20.49
N ILE A 355 -2.57 8.76 19.30
CA ILE A 355 -1.31 8.26 18.71
C ILE A 355 -0.18 9.27 18.91
N ILE A 356 -0.54 10.56 18.99
CA ILE A 356 0.41 11.65 19.17
C ILE A 356 0.75 11.83 20.65
N GLU A 357 -0.25 11.61 21.52
CA GLU A 357 -0.11 11.53 22.98
C GLU A 357 0.43 10.16 23.41
#